data_AF-A0A1R1BGM3-F1
#
_entry.id   AF-A0A1R1BGM3-F1
#
_cell.length_a   1.000
_cell.length_b   1.000
_cell.length_c   1.000
_cell.angle_alpha   90.00
_cell.angle_beta   90.00
_cell.angle_gamma   90.00
#
_symmetry.space_group_name_H-M   'P 1'
#
loop_
_entity.id
_entity.type
_entity.pdbx_description
1 polymer ?
#
loop_
_entity_poly.entity_id
_entity_poly.type
_entity_poly.pdbx_seq_one_letter_code
_entity_poly.pdbx_strand_id
1 'polypeptide(L)'
;MFYGEEASNYTKKRLDKKTVELEWDVDRKDQYDRLLAYVWVGDELFNRTLVSEGYARIATFPPNVKYVDLFKKAQEEARQKQKGLWKNYEAAFEKR
;
A
#
# COMPACT_ATOMS: atom_id res chain seq x y z
N MET A 1 -9.33 10.16 -10.10
CA MET A 1 -7.92 10.15 -9.67
C MET A 1 -7.38 8.76 -9.97
N PHE A 2 -6.59 8.62 -11.03
CA PHE A 2 -6.10 7.33 -11.52
C PHE A 2 -4.58 7.31 -11.33
N TYR A 3 -4.08 6.32 -10.59
CA TYR A 3 -2.64 6.13 -10.31
C TYR A 3 -2.26 4.64 -10.44
N GLY A 4 -3.11 3.87 -11.12
CA GLY A 4 -3.00 2.42 -11.21
C GLY A 4 -1.80 1.97 -12.04
N GLU A 5 -1.49 2.69 -13.12
CA GLU A 5 -0.34 2.39 -13.97
C GLU A 5 0.96 2.70 -13.23
N GLU A 6 1.03 3.84 -12.55
CA GLU A 6 2.20 4.26 -11.78
C GLU A 6 2.45 3.33 -10.59
N ALA A 7 1.39 2.90 -9.88
CA ALA A 7 1.51 1.93 -8.79
C ALA A 7 1.99 0.56 -9.30
N SER A 8 1.49 0.11 -10.44
CA SER A 8 1.92 -1.13 -11.09
C SER A 8 3.39 -1.07 -11.51
N ASN A 9 3.79 0.01 -12.19
CA ASN A 9 5.15 0.22 -12.64
C ASN A 9 6.13 0.35 -11.47
N TYR A 10 5.75 1.05 -10.40
CA TYR A 10 6.56 1.16 -9.18
C TYR A 10 6.77 -0.21 -8.53
N THR A 11 5.70 -0.99 -8.38
CA THR A 11 5.76 -2.35 -7.84
C THR A 11 6.65 -3.25 -8.66
N LYS A 12 6.47 -3.25 -9.99
CA LYS A 12 7.30 -4.02 -10.91
C LYS A 12 8.78 -3.62 -10.79
N LYS A 13 9.09 -2.32 -10.80
CA LYS A 13 10.48 -1.84 -10.69
C LYS A 13 11.14 -2.24 -9.38
N ARG A 14 10.39 -2.31 -8.28
CA ARG A 14 10.94 -2.60 -6.94
C ARG A 14 11.06 -4.09 -6.66
N LEU A 15 10.16 -4.92 -7.22
CA LEU A 15 10.07 -6.34 -6.92
C LEU A 15 10.57 -7.26 -8.05
N ASP A 16 10.70 -6.77 -9.29
CA ASP A 16 11.13 -7.60 -10.40
C ASP A 16 12.54 -8.17 -10.13
N LYS A 17 12.65 -9.50 -10.26
CA LYS A 17 13.84 -10.30 -9.97
C LYS A 17 14.39 -10.16 -8.54
N LYS A 18 13.57 -9.75 -7.58
CA LYS A 18 13.95 -9.72 -6.17
C LYS A 18 13.39 -10.91 -5.41
N THR A 19 14.16 -11.41 -4.44
CA THR A 19 13.65 -12.31 -3.42
C THR A 19 12.79 -11.51 -2.46
N VAL A 20 11.58 -12.03 -2.19
CA VAL A 20 10.65 -11.43 -1.24
C VAL A 20 10.21 -12.48 -0.24
N GLU A 21 9.96 -12.05 0.98
CA GLU A 21 9.35 -12.89 2.02
C GLU A 21 7.88 -12.52 2.15
N LEU A 22 7.03 -13.54 2.29
CA LEU A 22 5.60 -13.38 2.48
C LEU A 22 5.28 -13.69 3.94
N GLU A 23 4.88 -12.67 4.66
CA GLU A 23 4.40 -12.80 6.04
C GLU A 23 2.87 -12.87 6.03
N TRP A 24 2.34 -13.93 6.63
CA TRP A 24 0.91 -14.19 6.74
C TRP A 24 0.35 -13.62 8.05
N ASP A 25 -0.92 -13.22 8.02
CA ASP A 25 -1.70 -12.91 9.23
C ASP A 25 -2.66 -14.07 9.54
N VAL A 26 -3.72 -13.82 10.31
CA VAL A 26 -4.73 -14.82 10.71
C VAL A 26 -5.29 -15.60 9.52
N ASP A 27 -5.80 -14.88 8.50
CA ASP A 27 -6.33 -15.49 7.28
C ASP A 27 -5.35 -15.36 6.12
N ARG A 28 -5.01 -16.49 5.50
CA ARG A 28 -4.05 -16.54 4.38
C ARG A 28 -4.65 -16.29 3.03
N LYS A 29 -5.97 -16.47 2.89
CA LYS A 29 -6.69 -16.39 1.63
C LYS A 29 -7.99 -15.65 1.82
N ASP A 30 -8.42 -14.93 0.79
CA ASP A 30 -9.75 -14.33 0.75
C ASP A 30 -10.79 -15.25 0.08
N GLN A 31 -12.03 -14.77 0.01
CA GLN A 31 -13.15 -15.46 -0.65
C GLN A 31 -12.94 -15.76 -2.15
N TYR A 32 -11.93 -15.14 -2.78
CA TYR A 32 -11.57 -15.31 -4.19
C TYR A 32 -10.29 -16.14 -4.37
N ASP A 33 -9.86 -16.85 -3.32
CA ASP A 33 -8.63 -17.66 -3.26
C ASP A 33 -7.33 -16.86 -3.45
N ARG A 34 -7.37 -15.53 -3.28
CA ARG A 34 -6.18 -14.68 -3.37
C ARG A 34 -5.39 -14.74 -2.07
N LEU A 35 -4.08 -14.84 -2.19
CA LEU A 35 -3.17 -14.85 -1.05
C LEU A 35 -3.11 -13.47 -0.38
N LEU A 36 -3.35 -13.44 0.93
CA LEU A 36 -3.26 -12.26 1.77
C LEU A 36 -1.94 -12.31 2.55
N ALA A 37 -0.95 -11.56 2.08
CA ALA A 37 0.37 -11.50 2.71
C ALA A 37 0.92 -10.07 2.76
N TYR A 38 1.74 -9.83 3.76
CA TYR A 38 2.66 -8.71 3.82
C TYR A 38 3.95 -9.08 3.08
N VAL A 39 4.39 -8.21 2.18
CA VAL A 39 5.57 -8.43 1.35
C VAL A 39 6.75 -7.73 1.99
N TRP A 40 7.79 -8.51 2.30
CA TRP A 40 9.06 -8.04 2.81
C TRP A 40 10.14 -8.17 1.75
N VAL A 41 10.95 -7.13 1.60
CA VAL A 41 12.09 -7.10 0.68
C VAL A 41 13.34 -6.85 1.53
N GLY A 42 13.96 -7.92 2.01
CA GLY A 42 14.91 -7.83 3.12
C GLY A 42 14.19 -7.29 4.36
N ASP A 43 14.75 -6.24 4.99
CA ASP A 43 14.16 -5.62 6.18
C ASP A 43 13.07 -4.57 5.87
N GLU A 44 12.70 -4.39 4.60
CA GLU A 44 11.72 -3.39 4.17
C GLU A 44 10.33 -4.02 3.99
N LEU A 45 9.35 -3.57 4.80
CA LEU A 45 7.93 -3.87 4.59
C LEU A 45 7.40 -3.08 3.38
N PHE A 46 7.37 -3.74 2.22
CA PHE A 46 7.04 -3.10 0.95
C PHE A 46 5.62 -2.50 0.92
N ASN A 47 4.65 -3.15 1.60
CA ASN A 47 3.28 -2.63 1.73
C ASN A 47 3.28 -1.22 2.36
N ARG A 48 4.14 -0.97 3.36
CA ARG A 48 4.27 0.36 3.98
C ARG A 48 4.85 1.36 2.99
N THR A 49 5.88 0.95 2.24
CA THR A 49 6.52 1.80 1.23
C THR A 49 5.52 2.26 0.17
N LEU A 50 4.66 1.36 -0.32
CA LEU A 50 3.60 1.72 -1.26
C LEU A 50 2.64 2.78 -0.71
N VAL A 51 2.24 2.65 0.54
CA VAL A 51 1.35 3.61 1.20
C VAL A 51 2.07 4.95 1.43
N SER A 52 3.31 4.92 1.90
CA SER A 52 4.11 6.12 2.18
C SER A 52 4.46 6.93 0.92
N GLU A 53 4.71 6.25 -0.20
CA GLU A 53 4.93 6.92 -1.49
C GLU A 53 3.62 7.35 -2.18
N GLY A 54 2.47 7.02 -1.58
CA GLY A 54 1.16 7.38 -2.13
C GLY A 54 0.80 6.58 -3.38
N TYR A 55 1.31 5.36 -3.54
CA TYR A 55 0.89 4.42 -4.59
C TYR A 55 -0.25 3.49 -4.15
N ALA A 56 -0.51 3.40 -2.85
CA ALA A 56 -1.60 2.61 -2.29
C ALA A 56 -2.39 3.38 -1.22
N ARG A 57 -3.64 2.96 -1.02
CA ARG A 57 -4.49 3.37 0.11
C ARG A 57 -4.72 2.18 1.01
N ILE A 58 -4.89 2.45 2.30
CA ILE A 58 -5.17 1.40 3.27
C ILE A 58 -6.60 0.91 3.07
N ALA A 59 -6.75 -0.41 2.99
CA ALA A 59 -8.02 -1.10 3.15
C ALA A 59 -7.85 -2.13 4.26
N THR A 60 -8.70 -2.06 5.28
CA THR A 60 -8.66 -2.96 6.43
C THR A 60 -9.68 -4.07 6.26
N PHE A 61 -9.23 -5.32 6.30
CA PHE A 61 -10.07 -6.49 6.27
C PHE A 61 -9.79 -7.31 7.54
N PRO A 62 -10.60 -7.14 8.61
CA PRO A 62 -10.49 -7.97 9.79
C PRO A 62 -10.63 -9.46 9.42
N PRO A 63 -9.90 -10.37 10.07
CA PRO A 63 -9.00 -10.17 11.22
C PRO A 63 -7.57 -9.66 10.87
N ASN A 64 -7.22 -9.50 9.60
CA ASN A 64 -5.86 -9.20 9.14
C ASN A 64 -5.48 -7.71 9.30
N VAL A 65 -5.19 -7.29 10.53
CA VAL A 65 -4.92 -5.89 10.89
C VAL A 65 -3.58 -5.67 11.58
N LYS A 66 -2.65 -6.62 11.53
CA LYS A 66 -1.36 -6.57 12.25
C LYS A 66 -0.59 -5.25 12.11
N TYR A 67 -0.50 -4.69 10.90
CA TYR A 67 0.25 -3.45 10.62
C TYR A 67 -0.63 -2.22 10.34
N VAL A 68 -1.92 -2.27 10.70
CA VAL A 68 -2.87 -1.21 10.33
C VAL A 68 -2.43 0.18 10.81
N ASP A 69 -1.93 0.29 12.04
CA ASP A 69 -1.55 1.58 12.61
C ASP A 69 -0.25 2.11 12.01
N LEU A 70 0.66 1.22 11.61
CA LEU A 70 1.85 1.58 10.86
C LEU A 70 1.49 2.14 9.48
N PHE A 71 0.54 1.51 8.79
CA PHE A 71 0.08 2.01 7.50
C PHE A 71 -0.68 3.33 7.65
N LYS A 72 -1.52 3.50 8.69
CA LYS A 72 -2.26 4.76 8.93
C LYS A 72 -1.31 5.94 9.01
N LYS A 73 -0.25 5.83 9.82
CA LYS A 73 0.80 6.84 9.92
C LYS A 73 1.48 7.10 8.57
N ALA A 74 1.84 6.05 7.84
CA ALA A 74 2.46 6.19 6.52
C ALA A 74 1.54 6.91 5.52
N GLN A 75 0.22 6.66 5.58
CA GLN A 75 -0.75 7.32 4.71
C GLN A 75 -0.92 8.80 5.07
N GLU A 76 -0.94 9.13 6.36
CA GLU A 76 -0.99 10.52 6.84
C GLU A 76 0.25 11.30 6.39
N GLU A 77 1.45 10.71 6.50
CA GLU A 77 2.68 11.31 5.98
C GLU A 77 2.61 11.52 4.46
N ALA A 78 2.11 10.53 3.71
CA ALA A 78 1.96 10.64 2.26
C ALA A 78 0.99 11.76 1.86
N ARG A 79 -0.08 11.97 2.66
CA ARG A 79 -1.04 13.06 2.49
C ARG A 79 -0.40 14.42 2.76
N GLN A 80 0.28 14.57 3.90
CA GLN A 80 0.95 15.82 4.27
C GLN A 80 2.02 16.22 3.25
N LYS A 81 2.74 15.24 2.70
CA LYS A 81 3.77 15.45 1.67
C LYS A 81 3.21 15.50 0.25
N GLN A 82 1.88 15.44 0.08
CA GLN A 82 1.19 15.42 -1.20
C GLN A 82 1.86 14.43 -2.20
N LYS A 83 2.12 13.20 -1.76
CA LYS A 83 2.78 12.17 -2.57
C LYS A 83 1.79 11.38 -3.41
N GLY A 84 2.18 11.01 -4.64
CA GLY A 84 1.41 10.12 -5.52
C GLY A 84 -0.08 10.48 -5.62
N LEU A 85 -0.92 9.55 -5.17
CA LEU A 85 -2.38 9.63 -5.00
C LEU A 85 -2.88 10.84 -4.18
N TRP A 86 -2.01 11.61 -3.54
CA TRP A 86 -2.38 12.75 -2.70
C TRP A 86 -2.05 14.11 -3.33
N LYS A 87 -1.31 14.16 -4.46
CA LYS A 87 -0.88 15.41 -5.13
C LYS A 87 -2.03 16.37 -5.46
N ASN A 88 -3.17 15.83 -5.87
CA ASN A 88 -4.35 16.60 -6.26
C ASN A 88 -5.57 16.23 -5.42
N TYR A 89 -5.37 15.74 -4.19
CA TYR A 89 -6.47 15.29 -3.35
C TYR A 89 -7.39 16.45 -3.01
N GLU A 90 -6.87 17.57 -2.52
CA GLU A 90 -7.68 18.74 -2.16
C GLU A 90 -8.38 19.37 -3.38
N ALA A 91 -7.68 19.51 -4.51
CA ALA A 91 -8.26 19.99 -5.77
C ALA A 91 -9.38 19.08 -6.31
N ALA A 92 -9.39 17.79 -5.94
CA ALA A 92 -10.46 16.86 -6.30
C ALA A 92 -11.71 17.00 -5.41
N PHE A 93 -11.60 17.61 -4.23
CA PHE A 93 -12.72 17.86 -3.31
C PHE A 93 -13.13 19.34 -3.22
N GLU A 94 -12.36 20.28 -3.79
CA GLU A 94 -12.65 21.72 -3.85
C GLU A 94 -13.79 22.14 -4.81
N LYS A 95 -14.58 21.19 -5.34
CA LYS A 95 -15.86 21.52 -5.98
C LYS A 95 -17.03 21.00 -5.16
N ARG A 96 -17.39 21.76 -4.12
CA ARG A 96 -18.78 21.99 -3.71
C ARG A 96 -18.95 23.38 -3.12
#